data_AF-A0A8H4XQY8-F1
#
_entry.id   AF-A0A8H4XQY8-F1
#
_cell.length_a   1.000
_cell.length_b   1.000
_cell.length_c   1.000
_cell.angle_alpha   90.00
_cell.angle_beta   90.00
_cell.angle_gamma   90.00
#
_symmetry.space_group_name_H-M   'P 1'
#
loop_
_entity.id
_entity.type
_entity.pdbx_description
1 polymer ?
#
loop_
_entity_poly.entity_id
_entity_poly.type
_entity_poly.pdbx_seq_one_letter_code
_entity_poly.pdbx_strand_id
1 'polypeptide(L)'
;MSKQLFSVPIPSTNGSFTCTIPSDAQENSAIYLLTFTSPADNRLTPEFLDTFRLALDILEHNYPKGVLITTSGIQKFYSNGLELESALSSPGFFERHLNTLFRRLLTYVASYYLRIH
;
A
#
# COMPACT_ATOMS: atom_id res chain seq x y z
N MET A 1 17.33 -11.02 8.40
CA MET A 1 17.34 -9.67 7.77
C MET A 1 15.95 -9.43 7.17
N SER A 2 15.59 -8.19 6.81
CA SER A 2 14.37 -8.00 6.02
C SER A 2 14.61 -8.45 4.58
N LYS A 3 13.63 -9.13 3.99
CA LYS A 3 13.70 -9.65 2.62
C LYS A 3 12.71 -8.92 1.74
N GLN A 4 13.19 -8.26 0.69
CA GLN A 4 12.31 -7.66 -0.32
C GLN A 4 11.64 -8.74 -1.16
N LEU A 5 10.32 -8.60 -1.35
CA LEU A 5 9.51 -9.48 -2.20
C LEU A 5 9.32 -8.85 -3.59
N PHE A 6 8.84 -7.61 -3.63
CA PHE A 6 8.62 -6.86 -4.86
C PHE A 6 8.65 -5.34 -4.60
N SER A 7 8.81 -4.56 -5.67
CA SER A 7 8.65 -3.12 -5.66
C SER A 7 7.91 -2.68 -6.93
N VAL A 8 6.95 -1.77 -6.79
CA VAL A 8 6.14 -1.23 -7.88
C VAL A 8 6.33 0.29 -7.91
N PRO A 9 6.85 0.88 -9.00
CA PRO A 9 6.96 2.32 -9.13
C PRO A 9 5.58 2.95 -9.28
N ILE A 10 5.39 4.14 -8.70
CA ILE A 10 4.17 4.93 -8.89
C ILE A 10 4.36 5.77 -10.16
N PRO A 11 3.55 5.57 -11.22
CA PRO A 11 3.72 6.28 -12.49
C PRO A 11 3.78 7.80 -12.33
N SER A 12 4.61 8.45 -13.16
CA SER A 12 4.74 9.92 -13.20
C SER A 12 5.20 10.57 -11.88
N THR A 13 5.74 9.77 -10.95
CA THR A 13 6.34 10.23 -9.70
C THR A 13 7.71 9.58 -9.50
N ASN A 14 8.46 10.06 -8.51
CA ASN A 14 9.68 9.39 -8.03
C ASN A 14 9.37 8.44 -6.86
N GLY A 15 8.12 7.97 -6.75
CA GLY A 15 7.62 7.15 -5.67
C GLY A 15 7.52 5.66 -5.99
N SER A 16 7.35 4.84 -4.96
CA SER A 16 7.15 3.39 -5.10
C SER A 16 6.40 2.78 -3.90
N PHE A 17 5.85 1.59 -4.14
CA PHE A 17 5.38 0.65 -3.12
C PHE A 17 6.36 -0.52 -3.07
N THR A 18 6.95 -0.79 -1.91
CA THR A 18 7.90 -1.89 -1.71
C THR A 18 7.37 -2.83 -0.64
N CYS A 19 7.22 -4.11 -0.99
CA CYS A 19 6.79 -5.15 -0.06
C CYS A 19 7.99 -5.96 0.44
N THR A 20 8.04 -6.19 1.74
CA THR A 20 9.10 -6.96 2.41
C THR A 20 8.52 -7.95 3.41
N ILE A 21 9.30 -8.96 3.77
CA ILE A 21 9.10 -9.74 5.00
C ILE A 21 10.08 -9.19 6.04
N PRO A 22 9.63 -8.84 7.26
CA PRO A 22 10.46 -8.15 8.23
C PRO A 22 11.57 -9.03 8.84
N SER A 23 11.41 -10.35 8.81
CA SER A 23 12.36 -11.31 9.39
C SER A 23 12.31 -12.64 8.64
N ASP A 24 13.47 -13.30 8.52
CA ASP A 24 13.61 -14.64 7.93
C ASP A 24 13.15 -15.77 8.87
N ALA A 25 12.74 -15.44 10.11
CA ALA A 25 12.19 -16.42 11.03
C ALA A 25 10.88 -17.00 10.46
N GLN A 26 10.72 -18.33 10.53
CA GLN A 26 9.59 -19.04 9.93
C GLN A 26 8.23 -18.52 10.41
N GLU A 27 8.13 -18.11 11.68
CA GLU A 27 6.96 -17.50 12.30
C GLU A 27 6.52 -16.17 11.64
N ASN A 28 7.45 -15.46 11.00
CA ASN A 28 7.19 -14.19 10.33
C ASN A 28 7.05 -14.33 8.79
N SER A 29 7.14 -15.55 8.26
CA SER A 29 7.08 -15.82 6.81
C SER A 29 5.76 -15.40 6.14
N ALA A 30 4.71 -15.20 6.93
CA ALA A 30 3.40 -14.71 6.51
C ALA A 30 3.09 -13.29 7.01
N ILE A 31 4.12 -12.48 7.35
CA ILE A 31 3.97 -11.06 7.66
C ILE A 31 4.54 -10.25 6.51
N TYR A 32 3.68 -9.45 5.88
CA TYR A 32 4.02 -8.59 4.76
C TYR A 32 4.02 -7.13 5.20
N LEU A 33 5.16 -6.47 5.05
CA LEU A 33 5.30 -5.03 5.27
C LEU A 33 5.33 -4.32 3.91
N LEU A 34 4.24 -3.62 3.59
CA LEU A 34 4.11 -2.79 2.41
C LEU A 34 4.41 -1.34 2.75
N THR A 35 5.61 -0.89 2.37
CA THR A 35 6.08 0.48 2.56
C THR A 35 5.85 1.29 1.30
N PHE A 36 5.19 2.43 1.39
CA PHE A 36 5.03 3.35 0.26
C PHE A 36 5.71 4.69 0.51
N THR A 37 6.28 5.23 -0.57
CA THR A 37 6.94 6.53 -0.58
C THR A 37 6.54 7.23 -1.86
N SER A 38 5.84 8.35 -1.76
CA SER A 38 5.43 9.21 -2.87
C SER A 38 5.65 10.66 -2.42
N PRO A 39 6.81 11.25 -2.75
CA PRO A 39 7.13 12.60 -2.32
C PRO A 39 6.08 13.63 -2.77
N ALA A 40 5.84 14.70 -2.02
CA ALA A 40 6.53 15.05 -0.78
C ALA A 40 5.94 14.40 0.49
N ASP A 41 4.71 13.91 0.44
CA ASP A 41 3.89 13.65 1.62
C ASP A 41 2.78 12.59 1.40
N ASN A 42 2.97 11.68 0.44
CA ASN A 42 2.05 10.57 0.14
C ASN A 42 0.61 11.03 -0.14
N ARG A 43 0.46 12.05 -0.99
CA ARG A 43 -0.84 12.50 -1.49
C ARG A 43 -1.54 11.40 -2.29
N LEU A 44 -2.85 11.29 -2.10
CA LEU A 44 -3.68 10.31 -2.78
C LEU A 44 -4.06 10.83 -4.18
N THR A 45 -3.26 10.46 -5.17
CA THR A 45 -3.54 10.64 -6.61
C THR A 45 -4.10 9.34 -7.21
N PRO A 46 -4.71 9.35 -8.41
CA PRO A 46 -5.10 8.13 -9.11
C PRO A 46 -3.95 7.11 -9.23
N GLU A 47 -2.76 7.56 -9.59
CA GLU A 47 -1.58 6.72 -9.79
C GLU A 47 -1.15 6.06 -8.47
N PHE A 48 -1.17 6.80 -7.35
CA PHE A 48 -0.88 6.25 -6.03
C PHE A 48 -1.90 5.17 -5.66
N LEU A 49 -3.20 5.46 -5.81
CA LEU A 49 -4.28 4.55 -5.44
C LEU A 49 -4.29 3.28 -6.29
N ASP A 50 -4.08 3.41 -7.59
CA ASP A 50 -4.03 2.27 -8.52
C ASP A 50 -2.77 1.43 -8.30
N THR A 51 -1.63 2.06 -8.01
CA THR A 51 -0.39 1.35 -7.67
C THR A 51 -0.54 0.59 -6.34
N PHE A 52 -1.24 1.16 -5.36
CA PHE A 52 -1.55 0.46 -4.12
C PHE A 52 -2.42 -0.77 -4.40
N ARG A 53 -3.49 -0.62 -5.20
CA ARG A 53 -4.34 -1.75 -5.59
C ARG A 53 -3.56 -2.85 -6.29
N LEU A 54 -2.66 -2.49 -7.21
CA LEU A 54 -1.78 -3.42 -7.91
C LEU A 54 -0.83 -4.14 -6.94
N ALA A 55 -0.27 -3.44 -5.97
CA ALA A 55 0.57 -4.06 -4.93
C ALA A 55 -0.22 -5.09 -4.12
N LEU A 56 -1.49 -4.80 -3.80
CA LEU A 56 -2.38 -5.76 -3.14
C LEU A 56 -2.70 -6.97 -4.06
N ASP A 57 -2.92 -6.75 -5.36
CA ASP A 57 -3.12 -7.83 -6.35
C ASP A 57 -1.92 -8.77 -6.42
N ILE A 58 -0.71 -8.20 -6.53
CA ILE A 58 0.54 -8.95 -6.57
C ILE A 58 0.69 -9.78 -5.30
N LEU A 59 0.41 -9.18 -4.14
CA LEU A 59 0.55 -9.86 -2.86
C LEU A 59 -0.43 -11.04 -2.75
N GLU A 60 -1.71 -10.82 -3.04
CA GLU A 60 -2.77 -11.83 -2.93
C GLU A 60 -2.61 -12.99 -3.92
N HIS A 61 -2.12 -12.72 -5.15
CA HIS A 61 -2.00 -13.75 -6.19
C HIS A 61 -0.72 -14.57 -6.09
N ASN A 62 0.38 -13.97 -5.62
CA ASN A 62 1.70 -14.60 -5.73
C ASN A 62 2.25 -15.11 -4.39
N TYR A 63 1.62 -14.76 -3.27
CA TYR A 63 2.13 -15.11 -1.93
C TYR A 63 1.04 -15.77 -1.06
N PRO A 64 1.44 -16.62 -0.09
CA PRO A 64 0.50 -17.22 0.85
C PRO A 64 -0.31 -16.17 1.63
N LYS A 65 -1.49 -16.56 2.11
CA LYS A 65 -2.29 -15.70 2.99
C LYS A 65 -1.51 -15.38 4.27
N GLY A 66 -1.57 -14.12 4.69
CA GLY A 66 -0.82 -13.63 5.84
C GLY A 66 -1.34 -12.30 6.36
N VAL A 67 -0.60 -11.69 7.28
CA VAL A 67 -0.88 -10.37 7.83
C VAL A 67 -0.24 -9.32 6.93
N LEU A 68 -1.01 -8.30 6.54
CA LEU A 68 -0.50 -7.14 5.84
C LEU A 68 -0.37 -5.96 6.82
N ILE A 69 0.82 -5.37 6.84
CA ILE A 69 1.12 -4.11 7.52
C ILE A 69 1.45 -3.09 6.44
N THR A 70 0.79 -1.93 6.47
CA THR A 70 1.10 -0.82 5.57
C THR A 70 1.82 0.27 6.34
N THR A 71 2.85 0.84 5.76
CA THR A 71 3.60 1.93 6.38
C THR A 71 4.13 2.91 5.34
N SER A 72 4.58 4.06 5.81
CA SER A 72 5.19 5.08 4.97
C SER A 72 6.71 5.05 5.08
N GLY A 73 7.39 5.25 3.95
CA GLY A 73 8.82 5.55 3.93
C GLY A 73 9.14 7.04 4.18
N ILE A 74 8.13 7.89 4.33
CA ILE A 74 8.25 9.30 4.69
C ILE A 74 8.00 9.45 6.20
N GLN A 75 9.05 9.79 6.95
CA GLN A 75 9.04 9.78 8.42
C GLN A 75 7.91 10.59 9.07
N LYS A 76 7.53 11.73 8.45
CA LYS A 76 6.53 12.65 9.01
C LYS A 76 5.09 12.28 8.66
N PHE A 77 4.86 11.64 7.52
CA PHE A 77 3.51 11.47 6.98
C PHE A 77 3.28 10.01 6.65
N TYR A 78 2.23 9.42 7.23
CA TYR A 78 1.64 8.23 6.63
C TYR A 78 1.07 8.61 5.26
N SER A 79 0.10 9.52 5.22
CA SER A 79 -0.40 10.19 4.02
C SER A 79 -0.94 11.56 4.41
N ASN A 80 -0.74 12.58 3.57
CA ASN A 80 -1.33 13.90 3.74
C ASN A 80 -2.69 14.07 3.03
N GLY A 81 -3.37 12.94 2.77
CA GLY A 81 -4.73 12.92 2.22
C GLY A 81 -4.80 13.19 0.72
N LEU A 82 -5.97 13.60 0.26
CA LEU A 82 -6.26 13.81 -1.16
C LEU A 82 -5.37 14.88 -1.77
N GLU A 83 -4.91 14.64 -2.99
CA GLU A 83 -4.49 15.73 -3.88
C GLU A 83 -5.75 16.32 -4.49
N LEU A 84 -6.15 17.52 -4.04
CA LEU A 84 -7.48 18.05 -4.31
C LEU A 84 -7.70 18.34 -5.80
N GLU A 85 -6.72 18.93 -6.47
CA GLU A 85 -6.84 19.32 -7.88
C GLU A 85 -6.90 18.08 -8.79
N SER A 86 -6.06 17.08 -8.53
CA SER A 86 -6.09 15.78 -9.20
C SER A 86 -7.41 15.05 -8.96
N ALA A 87 -7.93 15.07 -7.72
CA ALA A 87 -9.20 14.42 -7.41
C ALA A 87 -10.38 15.08 -8.13
N LEU A 88 -10.40 16.41 -8.23
CA LEU A 88 -11.45 17.16 -8.94
C LEU A 88 -11.34 17.04 -10.46
N SER A 89 -10.12 16.94 -10.99
CA SER A 89 -9.86 16.83 -12.43
C SER A 89 -9.94 15.40 -12.98
N SER A 90 -9.96 14.38 -12.12
CA SER A 90 -10.03 12.97 -12.51
C SER A 90 -11.47 12.44 -12.51
N PRO A 91 -12.09 12.19 -13.68
CA PRO A 91 -13.47 11.72 -13.73
C PRO A 91 -13.66 10.37 -13.05
N GLY A 92 -14.51 10.34 -12.03
CA GLY A 92 -14.77 9.15 -11.24
C GLY A 92 -13.69 8.81 -10.22
N PHE A 93 -12.90 9.81 -9.78
CA PHE A 93 -11.85 9.64 -8.77
C PHE A 93 -12.29 8.78 -7.58
N PHE A 94 -13.44 9.12 -6.98
CA PHE A 94 -13.96 8.42 -5.82
C PHE A 94 -14.38 7.01 -6.17
N GLU A 95 -15.20 6.82 -7.20
CA GLU A 95 -15.80 5.52 -7.53
C GLU A 95 -14.79 4.54 -8.12
N ARG A 96 -13.82 5.02 -8.90
CA ARG A 96 -12.90 4.18 -9.68
C ARG A 96 -11.56 3.93 -9.01
N HIS A 97 -11.12 4.83 -8.12
CA HIS A 97 -9.80 4.75 -7.49
C HIS A 97 -9.91 4.65 -5.96
N LEU A 98 -10.47 5.67 -5.30
CA LEU A 98 -10.44 5.76 -3.83
C LEU A 98 -11.32 4.69 -3.16
N ASN A 99 -12.60 4.64 -3.52
CA ASN A 99 -13.57 3.73 -2.91
C ASN A 99 -13.26 2.28 -3.25
N THR A 100 -12.70 2.01 -4.43
CA THR A 100 -12.22 0.67 -4.80
C THR A 100 -11.06 0.20 -3.93
N LEU A 101 -10.11 1.08 -3.61
CA LEU A 101 -9.02 0.75 -2.68
C LEU A 101 -9.59 0.53 -1.27
N PHE A 102 -10.44 1.42 -0.77
CA PHE A 102 -11.03 1.28 0.57
C PHE A 102 -11.86 0.02 0.70
N ARG A 103 -12.69 -0.30 -0.30
CA ARG A 103 -13.41 -1.57 -0.35
C ARG A 103 -12.44 -2.73 -0.22
N ARG A 104 -11.35 -2.73 -1.01
CA ARG A 104 -10.35 -3.79 -0.97
C ARG A 104 -9.69 -3.92 0.40
N LEU A 105 -9.29 -2.82 1.02
CA LEU A 105 -8.69 -2.82 2.35
C LEU A 105 -9.67 -3.33 3.42
N LEU A 106 -10.94 -2.94 3.36
CA LEU A 106 -11.98 -3.36 4.30
C LEU A 106 -12.38 -4.83 4.12
N THR A 107 -12.29 -5.36 2.90
CA THR A 107 -12.56 -6.77 2.59
C THR A 107 -11.29 -7.60 2.50
N TYR A 108 -10.12 -7.05 2.84
CA TYR A 108 -8.85 -7.76 2.75
C TYR A 108 -8.89 -8.88 3.79
N VAL A 109 -8.97 -10.12 3.31
CA VAL A 109 -9.13 -11.29 4.18
C VAL A 109 -7.76 -11.71 4.73
N ALA A 110 -7.15 -10.82 5.51
CA ALA A 110 -6.07 -11.15 6.42
C ALA A 110 -6.64 -11.20 7.84
N SER A 111 -6.28 -12.23 8.59
CA SER A 111 -6.62 -12.31 10.01
C SER A 111 -5.98 -11.12 10.73
N TYR A 112 -6.75 -10.08 11.07
CA TYR A 112 -6.23 -8.91 11.75
C TYR A 112 -5.77 -9.29 13.17
N TYR A 113 -4.46 -9.23 13.42
CA TYR A 113 -3.91 -9.26 14.77
C TYR A 113 -3.46 -7.83 15.12
N LEU A 114 -4.36 -7.04 15.71
CA LEU A 114 -4.05 -5.72 16.24
C LEU A 114 -3.48 -5.89 17.66
N ARG A 115 -2.16 -5.89 17.80
CA ARG A 115 -1.49 -5.83 19.11
C ARG A 115 -1.11 -4.38 19.40
N ILE A 116 -1.88 -3.73 20.26
CA ILE A 116 -1.55 -2.42 20.84
C ILE A 116 -0.72 -2.70 22.10
N HIS A 117 0.47 -2.12 22.20
CA HIS A 117 1.26 -2.06 23.43
C HIS A 117 1.07 -0.67 24.06
#